data_AF-A0A2G9HAY3-F1
#
_entry.id   AF-A0A2G9HAY3-F1
#
_cell.length_a   1.000
_cell.length_b   1.000
_cell.length_c   1.000
_cell.angle_alpha   90.00
_cell.angle_beta   90.00
_cell.angle_gamma   90.00
#
_symmetry.space_group_name_H-M   'P 1'
#
loop_
_entity.id
_entity.type
_entity.pdbx_description
1 polymer ?
#
loop_
_entity_poly.entity_id
_entity_poly.type
_entity_poly.pdbx_seq_one_letter_code
_entity_poly.pdbx_strand_id
1 'polypeptide(L)'
;MEEEMFSGIANGAQIEGKALQTFQKNSVQVQHILDQNRLLINEINQNHESKIPDNLSRNVGLIRELNNNIRRVADLYTDLSNSFTKSMEVSSEGESAGTTKSYGRVGQKRIRAND
;
A
#
# COMPACT_ATOMS: atom_id res chain seq x y z
N MET A 1 -4.01 -27.31 -17.84
CA MET A 1 -3.29 -26.10 -18.28
C MET A 1 -4.22 -24.89 -18.38
N GLU A 2 -5.51 -25.07 -18.69
CA GLU A 2 -6.52 -24.00 -18.66
C GLU A 2 -7.00 -23.62 -17.23
N GLU A 3 -7.09 -24.59 -16.32
CA GLU A 3 -7.52 -24.35 -14.92
C GLU A 3 -6.55 -23.47 -14.11
N GLU A 4 -5.24 -23.62 -14.31
CA GLU A 4 -4.25 -22.75 -13.65
C GLU A 4 -4.32 -21.31 -14.16
N MET A 5 -4.57 -21.13 -15.46
CA MET A 5 -4.68 -19.83 -16.11
C MET A 5 -5.93 -19.06 -15.64
N PHE A 6 -7.04 -19.78 -15.45
CA PHE A 6 -8.27 -19.22 -14.87
C PHE A 6 -8.08 -18.83 -13.38
N SER A 7 -7.28 -19.60 -12.63
CA SER A 7 -6.96 -19.29 -11.24
C SER A 7 -6.14 -18.01 -11.08
N GLY A 8 -5.17 -17.77 -11.98
CA GLY A 8 -4.33 -16.57 -11.96
C GLY A 8 -5.12 -15.28 -12.18
N ILE A 9 -6.06 -15.29 -13.13
CA ILE A 9 -6.94 -14.14 -13.44
C ILE A 9 -7.91 -13.86 -12.28
N ALA A 10 -8.51 -14.90 -11.70
CA ALA A 10 -9.42 -14.77 -10.56
C ALA A 10 -8.71 -14.21 -9.31
N ASN A 11 -7.46 -14.63 -9.08
CA ASN A 11 -6.64 -14.12 -7.99
C ASN A 11 -6.26 -12.65 -8.20
N GLY A 12 -5.82 -12.26 -9.40
CA GLY A 12 -5.48 -10.86 -9.71
C GLY A 12 -6.63 -9.88 -9.47
N ALA A 13 -7.83 -10.21 -9.96
CA ALA A 13 -9.02 -9.37 -9.76
C ALA A 13 -9.43 -9.25 -8.28
N GLN A 14 -9.28 -10.32 -7.49
CA GLN A 14 -9.57 -10.30 -6.06
C GLN A 14 -8.59 -9.42 -5.28
N ILE A 15 -7.31 -9.42 -5.67
CA ILE A 15 -6.26 -8.64 -5.02
C ILE A 15 -6.43 -7.15 -5.34
N GLU A 16 -6.72 -6.80 -6.61
CA GLU A 16 -7.02 -5.43 -7.02
C GLU A 16 -8.25 -4.87 -6.28
N GLY A 17 -9.30 -5.68 -6.13
CA GLY A 17 -10.50 -5.30 -5.36
C GLY A 17 -10.21 -5.01 -3.88
N LYS A 18 -9.30 -5.75 -3.24
CA LYS A 18 -8.87 -5.50 -1.84
C LYS A 18 -8.05 -4.21 -1.71
N ALA A 19 -7.16 -3.94 -2.67
CA ALA A 19 -6.39 -2.70 -2.70
C ALA A 19 -7.31 -1.48 -2.85
N LEU A 20 -8.29 -1.55 -3.77
CA LEU A 20 -9.28 -0.49 -3.98
C LEU A 20 -10.16 -0.26 -2.74
N GLN A 21 -10.61 -1.33 -2.08
CA GLN A 21 -11.38 -1.22 -0.84
C GLN A 21 -10.57 -0.51 0.27
N THR A 22 -9.29 -0.86 0.40
CA THR A 22 -8.37 -0.23 1.37
C THR A 22 -8.17 1.25 1.04
N PHE A 23 -8.00 1.59 -0.24
CA PHE A 23 -7.90 2.96 -0.71
C PHE A 23 -9.13 3.79 -0.33
N GLN A 24 -10.33 3.31 -0.64
CA GLN A 24 -11.57 4.01 -0.33
C GLN A 24 -11.74 4.24 1.17
N LYS A 25 -11.51 3.19 1.97
CA LYS A 25 -11.58 3.26 3.43
C LYS A 25 -10.58 4.27 4.01
N ASN A 26 -9.34 4.25 3.56
CA ASN A 26 -8.30 5.15 4.08
C ASN A 26 -8.56 6.59 3.63
N SER A 27 -9.05 6.80 2.41
CA SER A 27 -9.38 8.13 1.89
C SER A 27 -10.47 8.82 2.72
N VAL A 28 -11.55 8.11 3.04
CA VAL A 28 -12.63 8.65 3.89
C VAL A 28 -12.12 8.99 5.29
N GLN A 29 -11.27 8.14 5.87
CA GLN A 29 -10.70 8.40 7.19
C GLN A 29 -9.74 9.60 7.19
N VAL A 30 -8.87 9.71 6.20
CA VAL A 30 -7.98 10.86 6.05
C VAL A 30 -8.80 12.14 5.92
N GLN A 31 -9.84 12.15 5.08
CA GLN A 31 -10.69 13.33 4.94
C GLN A 31 -11.31 13.74 6.28
N HIS A 32 -11.86 12.79 7.02
CA HIS A 32 -12.42 13.06 8.35
C HIS A 32 -11.39 13.68 9.30
N ILE A 33 -10.15 13.15 9.33
CA ILE A 33 -9.07 13.69 10.17
C ILE A 33 -8.68 15.12 9.73
N LEU A 34 -8.64 15.39 8.42
CA LEU A 34 -8.32 16.72 7.90
C LEU A 34 -9.41 17.74 8.23
N ASP A 35 -10.68 17.33 8.19
CA ASP A 35 -11.80 18.17 8.62
C ASP A 35 -11.69 18.51 10.11
N GLN A 36 -11.29 17.54 10.95
CA GLN A 36 -11.00 17.79 12.37
C GLN A 36 -9.82 18.74 12.56
N ASN A 37 -8.72 18.57 11.81
CA ASN A 37 -7.58 19.49 11.85
C ASN A 37 -7.99 20.92 11.51
N ARG A 38 -8.90 21.11 10.53
CA ARG A 38 -9.42 22.43 10.20
C ARG A 38 -10.13 23.08 11.38
N LEU A 39 -10.93 22.33 12.13
CA LEU A 39 -11.60 22.84 13.34
C LEU A 39 -10.60 23.17 14.44
N LEU A 40 -9.63 22.29 14.69
CA LEU A 40 -8.56 22.52 15.68
C LEU A 40 -7.76 23.79 15.36
N ILE A 41 -7.37 23.99 14.09
CA ILE A 41 -6.64 25.19 13.66
C ILE A 41 -7.47 26.45 13.91
N ASN A 42 -8.76 26.42 13.58
CA ASN A 42 -9.65 27.55 13.82
C ASN A 42 -9.72 27.90 15.31
N GLU A 43 -9.87 26.91 16.19
CA GLU A 43 -9.90 27.13 17.64
C GLU A 43 -8.56 27.65 18.17
N ILE A 44 -7.44 27.08 17.69
CA ILE A 44 -6.09 27.54 18.04
C ILE A 44 -5.92 29.02 17.70
N ASN A 45 -6.37 29.43 16.51
CA ASN A 45 -6.29 30.81 16.05
C ASN A 45 -7.18 31.73 16.90
N GLN A 46 -8.42 31.34 17.19
CA GLN A 46 -9.31 32.12 18.07
C GLN A 46 -8.73 32.30 19.48
N ASN A 47 -8.17 31.24 20.05
CA ASN A 47 -7.49 31.30 21.34
C ASN A 47 -6.29 32.26 21.29
N HIS A 48 -5.50 32.23 20.22
CA HIS A 48 -4.38 33.14 20.01
C HIS A 48 -4.81 34.61 19.88
N GLU A 49 -5.84 34.88 19.09
CA GLU A 49 -6.42 36.21 18.89
C GLU A 49 -7.00 36.78 20.19
N SER A 50 -7.64 35.95 21.02
CA SER A 50 -8.23 36.38 22.29
C SER A 50 -7.19 36.84 23.32
N LYS A 51 -5.94 36.36 23.21
CA LYS A 51 -4.83 36.60 24.15
C LYS A 51 -5.14 36.27 25.63
N ILE A 52 -6.19 35.50 25.89
CA ILE A 52 -6.53 35.04 27.24
C ILE A 52 -5.52 33.95 27.66
N PRO A 53 -4.78 34.10 28.78
CA PRO A 53 -3.72 33.16 29.17
C PRO A 53 -4.16 31.70 29.25
N ASP A 54 -5.37 31.45 29.77
CA ASP A 54 -5.93 30.10 29.90
C ASP A 54 -6.20 29.46 28.53
N ASN A 55 -6.65 30.24 27.56
CA ASN A 55 -6.90 29.78 26.18
C ASN A 55 -5.58 29.47 25.46
N LEU A 56 -4.56 30.30 25.66
CA LEU A 56 -3.22 30.03 25.14
C LEU A 56 -2.64 28.74 25.73
N SER A 57 -2.90 28.47 27.01
CA SER A 57 -2.51 27.21 27.66
C SER A 57 -3.25 26.01 27.03
N ARG A 58 -4.54 26.17 26.69
CA ARG A 58 -5.33 25.13 25.99
C ARG A 58 -4.77 24.82 24.60
N ASN A 59 -4.21 25.81 23.89
CA ASN A 59 -3.60 25.59 22.56
C ASN A 59 -2.50 24.52 22.58
N VAL A 60 -1.78 24.33 23.69
CA VAL A 60 -0.78 23.26 23.81
C VAL A 60 -1.43 21.89 23.62
N GLY A 61 -2.62 21.67 24.19
CA GLY A 61 -3.39 20.44 24.02
C GLY A 61 -3.90 20.27 22.59
N LEU A 62 -4.50 21.32 22.03
CA LEU A 62 -5.03 21.31 20.66
C LEU A 62 -3.95 21.04 19.60
N ILE A 63 -2.76 21.63 19.76
CA ILE A 63 -1.61 21.40 18.87
C ILE A 63 -1.11 19.95 19.00
N ARG A 64 -1.12 19.37 20.21
CA ARG A 64 -0.78 17.94 20.38
C ARG A 64 -1.77 17.04 19.66
N GLU A 65 -3.06 17.35 19.73
CA GLU A 65 -4.11 16.61 19.02
C GLU A 65 -3.93 16.73 17.50
N LEU A 66 -3.70 17.94 16.99
CA LEU A 66 -3.37 18.18 15.59
C LEU A 66 -2.16 17.37 15.13
N ASN A 67 -1.08 17.36 15.90
CA ASN A 67 0.11 16.57 15.59
C ASN A 67 -0.16 15.05 15.61
N ASN A 68 -1.01 14.58 16.52
CA ASN A 68 -1.43 13.17 16.54
C ASN A 68 -2.22 12.81 15.28
N ASN A 69 -3.12 13.70 14.86
CA ASN A 69 -3.90 13.54 13.64
C ASN A 69 -3.00 13.45 12.39
N ILE A 70 -1.97 14.29 12.28
CA ILE A 70 -1.00 14.21 11.18
C ILE A 70 -0.24 12.87 11.18
N ARG A 71 0.16 12.36 12.36
CA ARG A 71 0.77 11.02 12.44
C ARG A 71 -0.18 9.92 11.96
N ARG A 72 -1.45 9.96 12.37
CA ARG A 72 -2.46 9.00 11.91
C ARG A 72 -2.69 9.05 10.40
N VAL A 73 -2.68 10.25 9.80
CA VAL A 73 -2.76 10.39 8.35
C VAL A 73 -1.56 9.74 7.66
N ALA A 74 -0.35 9.95 8.18
CA ALA A 74 0.85 9.31 7.66
C ALA A 74 0.74 7.77 7.74
N ASP A 75 0.31 7.23 8.88
CA ASP A 75 0.13 5.79 9.07
C ASP A 75 -0.90 5.20 8.07
N LEU A 76 -2.03 5.88 7.86
CA LEU A 76 -3.05 5.44 6.88
C LEU A 76 -2.52 5.40 5.44
N TYR A 77 -1.63 6.32 5.07
CA TYR A 77 -0.98 6.30 3.77
C TYR A 77 0.10 5.23 3.67
N THR A 78 0.86 4.98 4.74
CA THR A 78 1.80 3.84 4.80
C THR A 78 1.08 2.52 4.64
N ASP A 79 -0.05 2.31 5.33
CA ASP A 79 -0.87 1.11 5.21
C ASP A 79 -1.41 0.92 3.79
N LEU A 80 -1.87 2.00 3.16
CA LEU A 80 -2.34 1.99 1.79
C LEU A 80 -1.22 1.62 0.81
N SER A 81 -0.05 2.26 0.95
CA SER A 81 1.13 1.97 0.13
C SER A 81 1.52 0.50 0.26
N ASN A 82 1.56 -0.03 1.47
CA ASN A 82 1.90 -1.43 1.73
C ASN A 82 0.88 -2.39 1.13
N SER A 83 -0.42 -2.08 1.23
CA SER A 83 -1.47 -2.89 0.60
C SER A 83 -1.34 -2.92 -0.92
N PHE A 84 -0.95 -1.81 -1.53
CA PHE A 84 -0.76 -1.71 -2.97
C PHE A 84 0.49 -2.46 -3.44
N THR A 85 1.63 -2.30 -2.77
CA THR A 85 2.86 -3.05 -3.11
C THR A 85 2.65 -4.56 -3.01
N LYS A 86 2.02 -5.04 -1.94
CA LYS A 86 1.66 -6.47 -1.80
C LYS A 86 0.75 -6.95 -2.92
N SER A 87 -0.17 -6.11 -3.37
CA SER A 87 -1.05 -6.45 -4.49
C SER A 87 -0.26 -6.68 -5.79
N MET A 88 0.80 -5.90 -6.01
CA MET A 88 1.62 -5.97 -7.21
C MET A 88 2.61 -7.16 -7.18
N GLU A 89 3.19 -7.46 -6.02
CA GLU A 89 4.11 -8.59 -5.84
C GLU A 89 3.41 -9.93 -6.14
N VAL A 90 2.19 -10.12 -5.63
CA VAL A 90 1.42 -11.36 -5.88
C VAL A 90 0.99 -11.50 -7.35
N SER A 91 0.85 -10.38 -8.07
CA SER A 91 0.57 -10.40 -9.52
C SER A 91 1.77 -10.86 -10.35
N SER A 92 3.00 -10.69 -9.86
CA SER A 92 4.25 -10.98 -10.58
C SER A 92 4.72 -12.44 -10.44
N GLU A 93 4.35 -13.15 -9.38
CA GLU A 93 4.79 -14.53 -9.14
C GLU A 93 4.12 -15.56 -10.07
N GLY A 94 3.10 -15.15 -10.84
CA GLY A 94 2.38 -16.02 -11.80
C GLY A 94 3.01 -16.17 -13.19
N GLU A 95 4.03 -15.39 -13.55
CA GLU A 95 4.59 -15.37 -14.92
C GLU A 95 5.97 -16.05 -15.07
N SER A 96 6.56 -16.57 -13.98
CA SER A 96 7.94 -17.13 -14.00
C SER A 96 8.01 -18.62 -13.67
N ALA A 97 7.18 -19.44 -14.34
CA ALA A 97 7.34 -20.89 -14.32
C ALA A 97 7.28 -21.47 -15.74
N GLY A 98 8.44 -21.54 -16.40
CA GLY A 98 8.71 -22.58 -17.40
C GLY A 98 8.60 -22.17 -18.87
N THR A 99 9.54 -21.34 -19.36
CA THR A 99 9.93 -21.42 -20.79
C THR A 99 11.45 -21.36 -20.91
N THR A 100 12.09 -22.53 -20.85
CA THR A 100 13.29 -22.86 -21.63
C THR A 100 13.38 -24.38 -21.83
N LYS A 101 12.49 -24.95 -22.64
CA LYS A 101 12.79 -26.21 -23.34
C LYS A 101 13.53 -25.86 -24.64
N SER A 102 14.84 -25.71 -24.59
CA SER A 102 15.68 -25.77 -25.79
C SER A 102 16.22 -27.18 -25.99
N TYR A 103 15.53 -27.90 -26.85
CA TYR A 103 16.02 -28.89 -27.81
C TYR A 103 17.42 -29.53 -27.58
N GLY A 104 17.40 -30.79 -27.20
CA GLY A 104 18.11 -31.87 -27.90
C GLY A 104 19.64 -31.83 -27.95
N ARG A 105 20.29 -32.56 -27.03
CA ARG A 105 21.56 -33.23 -27.32
C ARG A 105 21.52 -34.66 -26.79
N VAL A 106 21.16 -35.59 -27.69
CA VAL A 106 21.40 -37.02 -27.54
C VAL A 106 22.91 -37.24 -27.56
N GLY A 107 23.49 -37.44 -26.38
CA GLY A 107 24.86 -37.90 -26.24
C GLY A 107 24.90 -39.41 -26.47
N GLN A 108 25.28 -39.84 -27.67
CA GLN A 108 25.77 -41.20 -27.94
C GLN A 108 26.34 -41.30 -29.36
N LYS A 109 27.66 -41.43 -29.47
CA LYS A 109 28.33 -42.43 -30.33
C LYS A 109 29.84 -42.42 -30.09
N ARG A 110 30.34 -43.54 -29.58
CA ARG A 110 31.76 -43.91 -29.47
C ARG A 110 32.29 -44.14 -30.89
N ILE A 111 33.42 -43.55 -31.24
CA ILE A 111 34.18 -43.90 -32.44
C ILE A 111 35.56 -44.37 -31.97
N ARG A 112 35.83 -45.67 -32.16
CA ARG A 112 37.17 -46.25 -32.13
C ARG A 112 37.86 -45.90 -33.45
N ALA A 113 39.11 -45.48 -33.40
CA ALA A 113 40.06 -45.60 -34.50
C ALA A 113 41.36 -46.13 -33.92
N ASN A 114 41.82 -47.26 -34.48
CA ASN A 114 43.16 -47.80 -34.31
C ASN A 114 44.11 -47.01 -35.22
N ASP A 115 45.29 -46.67 -34.71
CA ASP A 115 46.60 -47.01 -35.28
C ASP A 115 47.64 -46.91 -34.16
#